data_AF-A0AAD8P8E1-F1
#
_entry.id   AF-A0AAD8P8E1-F1
#
_cell.length_a   1.000
_cell.length_b   1.000
_cell.length_c   1.000
_cell.angle_alpha   90.00
_cell.angle_beta   90.00
_cell.angle_gamma   90.00
#
_symmetry.space_group_name_H-M   'P 1'
#
loop_
_entity.id
_entity.type
_entity.pdbx_description
1 polymer ?
#
loop_
_entity_poly.entity_id
_entity_poly.type
_entity_poly.pdbx_seq_one_letter_code
_entity_poly.pdbx_strand_id
1 'polypeptide(L)'
;MRSSTSCMVACAMLVMILAGFKGTSAVTCAVTELSPCLPAFTSSAPPSANCCTKLKQQTPCLCGYIKNPSLKQYVTSPNAKKVASTCGVSFPKC
;
A
#
# COMPACT_ATOMS: atom_id res chain seq x y z
N MET A 1 14.51 -23.05 38.43
CA MET A 1 15.17 -22.18 37.42
C MET A 1 14.62 -22.33 35.99
N ARG A 2 13.92 -23.42 35.60
CA ARG A 2 13.35 -23.59 34.23
C ARG A 2 12.04 -22.81 33.96
N SER A 3 11.34 -22.38 35.02
CA SER A 3 10.04 -21.69 34.90
C SER A 3 10.18 -20.21 34.50
N SER A 4 11.19 -19.50 35.03
CA SER A 4 11.41 -18.07 34.73
C SER A 4 11.83 -17.80 33.29
N THR A 5 12.60 -18.71 32.67
CA THR A 5 13.02 -18.60 31.26
C THR A 5 11.85 -18.81 30.30
N SER A 6 10.90 -19.68 30.65
CA SER A 6 9.69 -19.92 29.85
C SER A 6 8.80 -18.68 29.76
N CYS A 7 8.64 -17.95 30.88
CA CYS A 7 7.90 -16.69 30.90
C CYS A 7 8.55 -15.61 30.02
N MET A 8 9.88 -15.46 30.10
CA MET A 8 10.60 -14.45 29.30
C MET A 8 10.50 -14.71 27.78
N VAL A 9 10.59 -15.96 27.35
CA VAL A 9 10.47 -16.32 25.92
C VAL A 9 9.05 -16.10 25.40
N ALA A 10 8.03 -16.42 26.21
CA ALA A 10 6.63 -16.16 25.86
C ALA A 10 6.34 -14.65 25.73
N CYS A 11 6.85 -13.83 26.65
CA CYS A 11 6.72 -12.38 26.58
C CYS A 11 7.44 -11.79 25.36
N ALA A 12 8.65 -12.27 25.04
CA ALA A 12 9.42 -11.79 23.89
C ALA A 12 8.73 -12.10 22.54
N MET A 13 8.14 -13.30 22.41
CA MET A 13 7.37 -13.66 21.21
C MET A 13 6.08 -12.84 21.08
N LEU A 14 5.37 -12.59 22.19
CA LEU A 14 4.16 -11.76 22.18
C LEU A 14 4.46 -10.32 21.72
N VAL A 15 5.59 -9.74 22.14
CA VAL A 15 6.01 -8.39 21.72
C VAL A 15 6.39 -8.34 20.24
N MET A 16 7.02 -9.40 19.69
CA MET A 16 7.34 -9.46 18.26
C MET A 16 6.08 -9.57 17.38
N ILE A 17 5.05 -10.29 17.83
CA ILE A 17 3.77 -10.41 17.12
C ILE A 17 3.03 -9.07 17.10
N LEU A 18 3.06 -8.33 18.21
CA LEU A 18 2.46 -6.99 18.31
C LEU A 18 3.21 -5.94 17.46
N ALA A 19 4.53 -6.07 17.33
CA ALA A 19 5.33 -5.19 16.46
C ALA A 19 5.15 -5.48 14.97
N GLY A 20 4.72 -6.70 14.60
CA GLY A 20 4.49 -7.13 13.22
C GLY A 20 3.13 -6.73 12.65
N PHE A 21 2.15 -6.45 13.49
CA PHE A 21 0.81 -6.03 13.06
C PHE A 21 0.70 -4.50 13.01
N LYS A 22 1.35 -3.89 12.02
CA LYS A 22 0.85 -2.63 11.44
C LYS A 22 -0.42 -2.96 10.66
N GLY A 23 -1.48 -3.29 11.39
CA GLY A 23 -2.84 -3.25 10.89
C GLY A 23 -3.17 -1.79 10.61
N THR A 24 -2.78 -1.30 9.44
CA THR A 24 -3.32 -0.08 8.88
C THR A 24 -4.82 -0.26 8.81
N SER A 25 -5.59 0.75 9.23
CA SER A 25 -7.03 0.92 8.96
C SER A 25 -7.46 0.04 7.80
N ALA A 26 -8.39 -0.91 8.01
CA ALA A 26 -8.73 -2.00 7.11
C ALA A 26 -9.22 -1.51 5.72
N VAL A 27 -8.31 -0.94 4.94
CA VAL A 27 -8.46 -0.67 3.53
C VAL A 27 -8.18 -2.00 2.87
N THR A 28 -9.21 -2.56 2.25
CA THR A 28 -9.03 -3.74 1.41
C THR A 28 -8.07 -3.37 0.28
N CYS A 29 -6.89 -3.97 0.28
CA CYS A 29 -5.89 -3.78 -0.77
C CYS A 29 -6.33 -4.47 -2.06
N ALA A 30 -7.26 -3.85 -2.77
CA ALA A 30 -7.76 -4.31 -4.07
C ALA A 30 -7.41 -3.28 -5.16
N VAL A 31 -6.63 -3.69 -6.15
CA VAL A 31 -6.27 -2.83 -7.30
C VAL A 31 -7.50 -2.32 -8.06
N THR A 32 -8.60 -3.06 -8.01
CA THR A 32 -9.89 -2.66 -8.62
C THR A 32 -10.42 -1.34 -8.06
N GLU A 33 -10.03 -0.95 -6.84
CA GLU A 33 -10.37 0.36 -6.26
C GLU A 33 -9.69 1.53 -7.02
N LEU A 34 -8.63 1.26 -7.77
CA LEU A 34 -7.97 2.22 -8.66
C LEU A 34 -8.61 2.28 -10.06
N SER A 35 -9.72 1.58 -10.30
CA SER A 35 -10.43 1.65 -11.59
C SER A 35 -10.79 3.08 -12.03
N PRO A 36 -11.12 4.05 -11.16
CA PRO A 36 -11.35 5.43 -11.59
C PRO A 36 -10.08 6.12 -12.13
N CYS A 37 -8.89 5.58 -11.84
CA CYS A 37 -7.61 6.08 -12.32
C CYS A 37 -7.16 5.46 -13.65
N LEU A 38 -7.81 4.39 -14.13
CA LEU A 38 -7.47 3.74 -15.41
C LEU A 38 -7.30 4.73 -16.57
N PRO A 39 -8.26 5.63 -16.88
CA PRO A 39 -8.10 6.57 -17.98
C PRO A 39 -6.89 7.50 -17.78
N ALA A 40 -6.62 7.93 -16.55
CA ALA A 40 -5.47 8.77 -16.25
C ALA A 40 -4.13 8.02 -16.36
N PHE A 41 -4.12 6.72 -16.05
CA PHE A 41 -2.94 5.85 -16.22
C PHE A 41 -2.67 5.51 -17.69
N THR A 42 -3.70 5.32 -18.51
CA THR A 42 -3.54 4.87 -19.91
C THR A 42 -3.46 5.99 -20.94
N SER A 43 -4.20 7.10 -20.78
CA SER A 43 -4.33 8.13 -21.83
C SER A 43 -3.70 9.48 -21.49
N SER A 44 -2.97 9.59 -20.38
CA SER A 44 -2.44 10.88 -19.86
C SER A 44 -3.51 11.92 -19.54
N ALA A 45 -4.79 11.52 -19.47
CA ALA A 45 -5.86 12.39 -19.03
C ALA A 45 -5.64 12.85 -17.57
N PRO A 46 -6.11 14.05 -17.19
CA PRO A 46 -6.06 14.49 -15.80
C PRO A 46 -6.85 13.52 -14.90
N PRO A 47 -6.36 13.21 -13.69
CA PRO A 47 -7.09 12.33 -12.78
C PRO A 47 -8.37 12.99 -12.28
N SER A 48 -9.42 12.19 -12.17
CA SER A 48 -10.67 12.62 -11.52
C SER A 48 -10.48 12.78 -10.01
N ALA A 49 -11.36 13.56 -9.36
CA ALA A 49 -11.36 13.68 -7.91
C ALA A 49 -11.52 12.30 -7.22
N ASN A 50 -12.37 11.43 -7.77
CA ASN A 50 -12.57 10.08 -7.25
C ASN A 50 -11.30 9.21 -7.40
N CYS A 51 -10.57 9.33 -8.52
CA CYS A 51 -9.26 8.69 -8.66
C CYS A 51 -8.32 9.12 -7.54
N CYS A 52 -8.17 10.43 -7.30
CA CYS A 52 -7.26 10.91 -6.25
C CYS A 52 -7.69 10.45 -4.86
N THR A 53 -8.98 10.44 -4.55
CA THR A 53 -9.51 9.92 -3.27
C THR A 53 -9.15 8.45 -3.09
N LYS A 54 -9.40 7.61 -4.09
CA LYS A 54 -9.10 6.17 -4.03
C LYS A 54 -7.60 5.89 -3.99
N LEU A 55 -6.81 6.63 -4.76
CA LEU A 55 -5.36 6.50 -4.75
C LEU A 55 -4.76 6.84 -3.37
N LYS A 56 -5.26 7.89 -2.72
CA LYS A 56 -4.86 8.24 -1.34
C LYS A 56 -5.24 7.14 -0.34
N GLN A 57 -6.45 6.59 -0.44
CA GLN A 57 -6.89 5.48 0.42
C GLN A 57 -5.99 4.25 0.25
N GLN A 58 -5.54 3.97 -0.96
CA GLN A 58 -4.70 2.81 -1.29
C GLN A 58 -3.20 3.02 -1.04
N THR A 59 -2.77 4.19 -0.55
CA THR A 59 -1.37 4.47 -0.19
C THR A 59 -0.67 3.35 0.60
N PRO A 60 -1.24 2.78 1.68
CA PRO A 60 -0.60 1.68 2.42
C PRO A 60 -0.40 0.41 1.58
N CYS A 61 -1.20 0.21 0.54
CA CYS A 61 -1.16 -0.98 -0.32
C CYS A 61 -0.20 -0.83 -1.52
N LEU A 62 0.24 0.40 -1.85
CA LEU A 62 1.06 0.68 -3.04
C LEU A 62 2.34 -0.14 -3.07
N CYS A 63 2.98 -0.37 -1.93
CA CYS A 63 4.16 -1.21 -1.82
C CYS A 63 3.91 -2.65 -2.29
N GLY A 64 2.76 -3.21 -1.90
CA GLY A 64 2.33 -4.54 -2.33
C GLY A 64 2.08 -4.59 -3.83
N TYR A 65 1.48 -3.55 -4.40
CA TYR A 65 1.26 -3.45 -5.84
C TYR A 65 2.57 -3.32 -6.63
N ILE A 66 3.55 -2.58 -6.12
CA ILE A 66 4.88 -2.43 -6.74
C ILE A 66 5.65 -3.76 -6.72
N LYS A 67 5.52 -4.54 -5.63
CA LYS A 67 6.19 -5.85 -5.49
C LYS A 67 5.53 -6.95 -6.33
N ASN A 68 4.26 -6.79 -6.70
CA ASN A 68 3.58 -7.74 -7.57
C ASN A 68 3.95 -7.48 -9.05
N PRO A 69 4.63 -8.41 -9.74
CA PRO A 69 5.13 -8.18 -11.11
C PRO A 69 4.01 -7.90 -12.12
N SER A 70 2.83 -8.49 -11.95
CA SER A 70 1.68 -8.26 -12.84
C SER A 70 1.10 -6.85 -12.70
N LEU A 71 1.24 -6.24 -11.51
CA LEU A 71 0.68 -4.92 -11.20
C LEU A 71 1.70 -3.79 -11.31
N LYS A 72 2.99 -4.10 -11.09
CA LYS A 72 4.11 -3.17 -11.06
C LYS A 72 4.10 -2.22 -12.25
N GLN A 73 4.00 -2.76 -13.46
CA GLN A 73 4.00 -2.00 -14.71
C GLN A 73 2.93 -0.88 -14.75
N TYR A 74 1.77 -1.11 -14.14
CA TYR A 74 0.68 -0.13 -14.10
C TYR A 74 0.97 0.98 -13.11
N VAL A 75 1.40 0.63 -11.89
CA VAL A 75 1.64 1.61 -10.81
C VAL A 75 2.98 2.34 -10.92
N THR A 76 3.96 1.79 -11.65
CA THR A 76 5.27 2.43 -11.88
C THR A 76 5.41 3.12 -13.24
N SER A 77 4.36 3.11 -14.07
CA SER A 77 4.33 3.79 -15.38
C SER A 77 4.57 5.31 -15.23
N PRO A 78 5.09 5.98 -16.28
CA PRO A 78 5.26 7.44 -16.26
C PRO A 78 3.96 8.19 -15.95
N ASN A 79 2.83 7.73 -16.49
CA ASN A 79 1.52 8.30 -16.25
C ASN A 79 1.06 8.08 -14.82
N ALA A 80 1.24 6.89 -14.24
CA ALA A 80 0.90 6.65 -12.84
C ALA A 80 1.70 7.54 -11.89
N LYS A 81 2.99 7.78 -12.16
CA LYS A 81 3.82 8.72 -11.40
C LYS A 81 3.30 10.16 -11.49
N LYS A 82 2.90 10.60 -12.69
CA LYS A 82 2.28 11.92 -12.88
C LYS A 82 0.97 12.03 -12.11
N VAL A 83 0.07 11.04 -12.25
CA VAL A 83 -1.21 10.99 -11.55
C VAL A 83 -1.03 11.03 -10.03
N ALA A 84 -0.10 10.23 -9.49
CA ALA A 84 0.20 10.24 -8.07
C ALA A 84 0.70 11.62 -7.61
N SER A 85 1.58 12.26 -8.40
CA SER A 85 2.06 13.62 -8.11
C SER A 85 0.91 14.64 -8.12
N THR A 86 0.04 14.61 -9.14
CA THR A 86 -1.14 15.48 -9.22
C THR A 86 -2.11 15.27 -8.07
N CYS A 87 -2.28 14.02 -7.63
CA CYS A 87 -3.14 13.68 -6.50
C CYS A 87 -2.48 13.90 -5.12
N GLY A 88 -1.20 14.30 -5.06
CA GLY A 88 -0.47 14.48 -3.79
C GLY A 88 -0.15 13.16 -3.07
N VAL A 89 0.08 12.09 -3.82
CA VAL A 89 0.46 10.76 -3.30
C VAL A 89 1.91 10.49 -3.69
N SER A 90 2.75 10.16 -2.71
CA SER A 90 4.12 9.73 -2.95
C SER A 90 4.19 8.20 -3.04
N PHE A 91 4.77 7.69 -4.12
CA PHE A 91 5.05 6.26 -4.21
C PHE A 91 6.17 5.89 -3.21
N PRO A 92 5.94 4.88 -2.35
CA PRO A 92 6.96 4.45 -1.40
C PRO A 92 8.13 3.78 -2.13
N LYS A 93 9.35 3.97 -1.61
CA LYS A 93 10.47 3.12 -1.97
C LYS A 93 10.30 1.78 -1.27
N CYS A 94 10.06 0.77 -2.09
CA CYS A 94 9.77 -0.62 -1.79
C CYS A 94 10.55 -1.48 -2.79
#